data_AF-A0A0R3X1U0-F1
#
_entry.id   AF-A0A0R3X1U0-F1
#
_cell.length_a   1.000
_cell.length_b   1.000
_cell.length_c   1.000
_cell.angle_alpha   90.00
_cell.angle_beta   90.00
_cell.angle_gamma   90.00
#
_symmetry.space_group_name_H-M   'P 1'
#
loop_
_entity.id
_entity.type
_entity.pdbx_description
1 polymer ?
#
loop_
_entity_poly.entity_id
_entity_poly.type
_entity_poly.pdbx_seq_one_letter_code
_entity_poly.pdbx_strand_id
1 'polypeptide(L)'
;MHIEDHLHEGVYLAEMGPSYDTKAESRFSKLIGADAVGMSTAHKTIVAKHVGMKVFAISVITDKVVLDEDFEVIYTHEEVLRTAAKCAEMMKSLLIKMLDRL
;
A
#
# COMPACT_ATOMS: atom_id res chain seq x y z
N MET A 1 8.66 12.04 -16.05
CA MET A 1 7.54 11.38 -15.35
C MET A 1 7.16 12.31 -14.21
N HIS A 2 5.96 12.89 -14.25
CA HIS A 2 5.48 13.77 -13.18
C HIS A 2 4.93 12.88 -12.06
N ILE A 3 5.43 13.02 -10.84
CA ILE A 3 5.03 12.15 -9.72
C ILE A 3 3.56 12.34 -9.35
N GLU A 4 3.03 13.53 -9.64
CA GLU A 4 1.64 13.94 -9.43
C GLU A 4 0.65 13.01 -10.14
N ASP A 5 1.01 12.49 -11.32
CA ASP A 5 0.18 11.57 -12.11
C ASP A 5 0.04 10.16 -11.47
N HIS A 6 0.82 9.88 -10.42
CA HIS A 6 0.87 8.59 -9.73
C HIS A 6 0.49 8.68 -8.25
N LEU A 7 0.12 9.87 -7.77
CA LEU A 7 -0.32 10.06 -6.40
C LEU A 7 -1.83 9.82 -6.30
N HIS A 8 -2.19 8.95 -5.36
CA HIS A 8 -3.55 8.64 -5.00
C HIS A 8 -3.70 8.75 -3.48
N GLU A 9 -4.90 9.14 -3.04
CA GLU A 9 -5.33 9.08 -1.64
C GLU A 9 -6.43 8.04 -1.51
N GLY A 10 -6.47 7.34 -0.38
CA GLY A 10 -7.46 6.30 -0.14
C GLY A 10 -7.38 5.67 1.24
N VAL A 11 -8.27 4.71 1.48
CA VAL A 11 -8.40 3.96 2.72
C VAL A 11 -7.49 2.73 2.68
N TYR A 12 -6.58 2.63 3.65
CA TYR A 12 -5.74 1.45 3.86
C TYR A 12 -6.41 0.49 4.84
N LEU A 13 -6.69 -0.74 4.40
CA LEU A 13 -7.11 -1.84 5.26
C LEU A 13 -5.90 -2.61 5.76
N ALA A 14 -5.81 -2.75 7.08
CA ALA A 14 -4.78 -3.57 7.70
C ALA A 14 -5.28 -4.99 7.93
N GLU A 15 -4.47 -5.95 7.51
CA GLU A 15 -4.72 -7.37 7.67
C GLU A 15 -3.60 -8.04 8.47
N MET A 16 -3.86 -9.27 8.92
CA MET A 16 -2.90 -10.00 9.76
C MET A 16 -1.76 -10.63 8.93
N GLY A 17 -2.04 -11.06 7.69
CA GLY A 17 -1.11 -11.89 6.92
C GLY A 17 -0.84 -13.26 7.58
N PRO A 18 0.22 -13.99 7.20
CA PRO A 18 1.22 -13.65 6.17
C PRO A 18 0.81 -14.03 4.74
N SER A 19 -0.31 -14.74 4.58
CA SER A 19 -0.86 -15.09 3.27
C SER A 19 -1.38 -13.83 2.57
N TYR A 20 -1.17 -13.73 1.25
CA TYR A 20 -1.87 -12.72 0.45
C TYR A 20 -3.35 -13.07 0.30
N ASP A 21 -4.13 -12.06 -0.03
CA ASP A 21 -5.57 -12.16 -0.20
C ASP A 21 -5.98 -13.18 -1.27
N THR A 22 -7.02 -13.94 -0.95
CA THR A 22 -7.83 -14.60 -1.95
C THR A 22 -8.69 -13.57 -2.69
N LYS A 23 -9.19 -13.93 -3.89
CA LYS A 23 -10.15 -13.08 -4.63
C LYS A 23 -11.39 -12.73 -3.81
N ALA A 24 -11.84 -13.63 -2.93
CA ALA A 24 -13.00 -13.39 -2.07
C ALA A 24 -12.71 -12.31 -1.02
N GLU A 25 -11.54 -12.38 -0.39
CA GLU A 25 -11.08 -11.36 0.58
C GLU A 25 -10.90 -10.01 -0.10
N SER A 26 -10.24 -9.94 -1.26
CA SER A 26 -10.11 -8.66 -1.97
C SER A 26 -11.45 -8.08 -2.44
N ARG A 27 -12.43 -8.92 -2.80
CA ARG A 27 -13.81 -8.46 -3.08
C ARG A 27 -14.46 -7.86 -1.83
N PHE A 28 -14.29 -8.51 -0.68
CA PHE A 28 -14.77 -8.01 0.59
C PHE A 28 -14.10 -6.67 0.95
N SER A 29 -12.76 -6.58 0.86
CA SER A 29 -11.99 -5.37 1.13
C SER A 29 -12.45 -4.19 0.26
N LYS A 30 -12.69 -4.44 -1.03
CA LYS A 30 -13.29 -3.44 -1.93
C LYS A 30 -14.71 -3.06 -1.54
N LEU A 31 -15.56 -4.03 -1.17
CA LEU A 31 -16.95 -3.79 -0.77
C LEU A 31 -17.05 -2.90 0.47
N ILE A 32 -16.12 -3.05 1.41
CA ILE A 32 -16.06 -2.21 2.62
C ILE A 32 -15.34 -0.87 2.41
N GLY A 33 -14.91 -0.56 1.17
CA GLY A 33 -14.34 0.72 0.79
C GLY A 33 -12.83 0.85 1.00
N ALA A 34 -12.07 -0.25 1.03
CA ALA A 34 -10.61 -0.19 1.03
C ALA A 34 -10.07 0.09 -0.38
N ASP A 35 -9.09 1.00 -0.47
CA ASP A 35 -8.37 1.32 -1.70
C ASP A 35 -7.02 0.60 -1.79
N ALA A 36 -6.44 0.25 -0.63
CA ALA A 36 -5.22 -0.53 -0.53
C ALA A 36 -5.29 -1.47 0.67
N VAL A 37 -4.60 -2.59 0.59
CA VAL A 37 -4.52 -3.60 1.64
C VAL A 37 -3.06 -3.84 2.00
N GLY A 38 -2.80 -4.18 3.26
CA GLY A 38 -1.55 -4.83 3.60
C GLY A 38 -1.41 -5.16 5.08
N MET A 39 -0.26 -5.74 5.42
CA MET A 39 -0.09 -6.47 6.67
C MET A 39 0.61 -5.65 7.77
N SER A 40 0.68 -4.32 7.63
CA SER A 40 1.44 -3.48 8.56
C SER A 40 0.84 -2.09 8.75
N THR A 41 1.66 -1.09 9.08
CA THR A 41 1.33 0.35 9.17
C THR A 41 0.28 0.76 10.19
N ALA A 42 -0.97 0.31 10.10
CA ALA A 42 -2.09 0.80 10.93
C ALA A 42 -1.80 0.68 12.44
N HIS A 43 -1.24 -0.45 12.88
CA HIS A 43 -0.86 -0.66 14.28
C HIS A 43 0.15 0.39 14.78
N LYS A 44 1.14 0.75 13.95
CA LYS A 44 2.14 1.79 14.26
C LYS A 44 1.50 3.17 14.28
N THR A 45 0.59 3.45 13.34
CA THR A 45 -0.17 4.71 13.27
C THR A 45 -1.00 4.94 14.52
N ILE A 46 -1.68 3.90 15.02
CA ILE A 46 -2.48 3.97 16.26
C ILE A 46 -1.59 4.33 17.45
N VAL A 47 -0.45 3.64 17.63
CA VAL A 47 0.48 3.90 18.74
C VAL A 47 1.10 5.29 18.64
N ALA A 48 1.55 5.71 17.46
CA ALA A 48 2.09 7.05 17.24
C ALA A 48 1.06 8.14 17.54
N LYS A 49 -0.20 7.93 17.12
CA LYS A 49 -1.28 8.88 17.40
C LYS A 49 -1.63 8.93 18.89
N HIS A 50 -1.59 7.79 19.58
CA HIS A 50 -1.82 7.72 21.04
C HIS A 50 -0.85 8.62 21.81
N VAL A 51 0.41 8.72 21.38
CA VAL A 51 1.41 9.60 22.00
C VAL A 51 1.46 11.01 21.38
N GLY A 52 0.43 11.40 20.63
CA GLY A 52 0.27 12.76 20.10
C GLY A 52 1.07 13.09 18.85
N MET A 53 1.68 12.11 18.17
CA MET A 53 2.43 12.38 16.94
C MET A 53 1.50 12.68 15.76
N LYS A 54 1.97 13.53 14.85
CA LYS A 54 1.43 13.61 13.48
C LYS A 54 2.00 12.45 12.67
N VAL A 55 1.14 11.78 11.91
CA VAL A 55 1.51 10.63 11.09
C VAL A 55 1.17 10.93 9.64
N PHE A 56 2.09 10.59 8.75
CA PHE A 56 1.89 10.56 7.32
C PHE A 56 2.32 9.18 6.82
N ALA A 57 1.51 8.56 5.97
CA ALA A 57 1.75 7.21 5.46
C ALA A 57 1.59 7.19 3.94
N ILE A 58 2.48 6.47 3.26
CA ILE A 58 2.39 6.19 1.82
C ILE A 58 2.55 4.68 1.63
N SER A 59 1.75 4.13 0.73
CA SER A 59 1.88 2.75 0.25
C SER A 59 2.40 2.75 -1.19
N VAL A 60 3.36 1.89 -1.49
CA VAL A 60 3.69 1.55 -2.88
C VAL A 60 2.78 0.40 -3.28
N ILE A 61 1.97 0.60 -4.32
CA ILE A 61 1.10 -0.44 -4.87
C ILE A 61 1.96 -1.40 -5.70
N THR A 62 2.26 -2.56 -5.13
CA THR A 62 3.18 -3.55 -5.73
C THR A 62 2.53 -4.50 -6.71
N ASP A 63 1.22 -4.63 -6.59
CA ASP A 63 0.36 -5.52 -7.36
C ASP A 63 -1.04 -4.90 -7.45
N LYS A 64 -1.81 -5.34 -8.44
CA LYS A 64 -3.21 -4.95 -8.59
C LYS A 64 -4.06 -6.20 -8.49
N VAL A 65 -5.06 -6.16 -7.62
CA VAL A 65 -6.02 -7.25 -7.51
C VAL A 65 -6.82 -7.35 -8.80
N VAL A 66 -6.70 -8.49 -9.49
CA VAL A 66 -7.54 -8.82 -10.65
C VAL A 66 -8.71 -9.64 -10.15
N LEU A 67 -9.88 -9.01 -10.09
CA LEU A 67 -11.12 -9.62 -9.60
C LEU A 67 -11.87 -10.43 -10.66
N ASP A 68 -11.37 -10.42 -11.90
CA ASP A 68 -11.92 -11.20 -13.00
C ASP A 68 -11.74 -12.69 -12.71
N GLU A 69 -12.82 -13.46 -12.87
CA GLU A 69 -12.83 -14.89 -12.57
C GLU A 69 -12.04 -15.69 -13.60
N ASP A 70 -11.91 -15.18 -14.84
CA ASP A 70 -11.22 -15.82 -15.95
C ASP A 70 -9.68 -15.75 -15.82
N PHE A 71 -9.16 -14.93 -14.90
CA PHE A 71 -7.72 -14.74 -14.71
C PHE A 71 -7.26 -15.26 -13.35
N GLU A 72 -6.45 -16.31 -13.35
CA GLU A 72 -5.74 -16.74 -12.15
C GLU A 72 -4.40 -16.01 -12.07
N VAL A 73 -4.30 -15.06 -11.12
CA VAL A 73 -3.05 -14.34 -10.84
C VAL A 73 -2.50 -14.88 -9.53
N ILE A 74 -1.28 -15.42 -9.59
CA ILE A 74 -0.55 -15.86 -8.39
C ILE A 74 0.30 -14.69 -7.92
N TYR A 75 -0.01 -14.17 -6.74
CA TYR A 75 0.78 -13.11 -6.11
C TYR A 75 1.98 -13.71 -5.40
N THR A 76 3.19 -13.32 -5.82
CA THR A 76 4.43 -13.78 -5.21
C THR A 76 5.16 -12.66 -4.48
N HIS A 77 5.84 -13.00 -3.38
CA HIS A 77 6.65 -12.01 -2.67
C HIS A 77 7.84 -11.51 -3.52
N GLU A 78 8.35 -12.33 -4.44
CA GLU A 78 9.41 -11.91 -5.36
C GLU A 78 8.96 -10.77 -6.27
N GLU A 79 7.74 -10.83 -6.82
CA GLU A 79 7.17 -9.76 -7.64
C GLU A 79 6.96 -8.48 -6.85
N VAL A 80 6.49 -8.61 -5.60
CA VAL A 80 6.36 -7.48 -4.68
C VAL A 80 7.70 -6.77 -4.50
N LEU A 81 8.77 -7.51 -4.21
CA LEU A 81 10.12 -6.95 -4.07
C LEU A 81 10.63 -6.32 -5.38
N ARG A 82 10.35 -6.95 -6.51
CA ARG A 82 10.73 -6.44 -7.84
C ARG A 82 10.04 -5.12 -8.15
N THR A 83 8.75 -4.99 -7.86
CA THR A 83 8.01 -3.73 -8.06
C THR A 83 8.48 -2.66 -7.07
N ALA A 84 8.67 -3.01 -5.80
CA ALA A 84 9.18 -2.09 -4.79
C ALA A 84 10.56 -1.52 -5.19
N ALA A 85 11.47 -2.35 -5.70
CA ALA A 85 12.79 -1.92 -6.17
C ALA A 85 12.71 -0.90 -7.31
N LYS A 86 11.76 -1.06 -8.24
CA LYS A 86 11.54 -0.10 -9.34
C LYS A 86 11.08 1.28 -8.84
N CYS A 87 10.34 1.32 -7.72
CA CYS A 87 9.81 2.55 -7.14
C CYS A 87 10.76 3.19 -6.11
N ALA A 88 11.83 2.51 -5.70
CA ALA A 88 12.68 2.91 -4.57
C ALA A 88 13.31 4.30 -4.73
N GLU A 89 13.94 4.59 -5.87
CA GLU A 89 14.61 5.89 -6.09
C GLU A 89 13.61 7.06 -6.17
N MET A 90 12.42 6.82 -6.74
CA MET A 90 11.35 7.81 -6.78
C MET A 90 10.80 8.09 -5.38
N MET A 91 10.54 7.04 -4.59
CA MET A 91 10.06 7.17 -3.21
C MET A 91 11.08 7.90 -2.34
N LYS A 92 12.36 7.52 -2.42
CA LYS A 92 13.46 8.20 -1.73
C LYS A 92 13.50 9.69 -2.07
N SER A 93 13.42 10.03 -3.35
CA SER A 93 13.43 11.42 -3.80
C SER A 93 12.22 12.21 -3.30
N LEU A 94 11.04 11.60 -3.24
CA LEU A 94 9.84 12.21 -2.68
C LEU A 94 10.01 12.49 -1.18
N LEU A 95 10.42 11.48 -0.41
CA LEU A 95 10.58 11.60 1.04
C LEU A 95 11.61 12.67 1.41
N ILE A 96 12.76 12.74 0.74
CA ILE A 96 13.77 13.79 0.97
C ILE A 96 13.17 15.17 0.75
N LYS A 97 12.48 15.39 -0.39
CA LYS A 97 11.84 16.68 -0.70
C LYS A 97 10.74 17.06 0.28
N MET A 98 10.04 16.06 0.84
CA MET A 98 9.04 16.30 1.89
C MET A 98 9.69 16.75 3.18
N LEU A 99 10.79 16.11 3.60
CA LEU A 99 11.54 16.48 4.79
C LEU A 99 12.09 17.91 4.72
N ASP A 100 12.55 18.34 3.54
CA ASP A 100 13.01 19.72 3.31
C ASP A 100 11.90 20.79 3.47
N ARG A 101 10.62 20.37 3.54
CA ARG A 101 9.44 21.24 3.64
C ARG A 101 8.69 21.14 4.98
N LEU A 102 9.16 20.30 5.90
CA LEU A 102 8.63 20.18 7.26
C LEU A 102 9.27 21.23 8.19
#